data_AF-A0AA50FC68-F1
#
_entry.id   AF-A0AA50FC68-F1
#
_cell.length_a   1.000
_cell.length_b   1.000
_cell.length_c   1.000
_cell.angle_alpha   90.00
_cell.angle_beta   90.00
_cell.angle_gamma   90.00
#
_symmetry.space_group_name_H-M   'P 1'
#
loop_
_entity.id
_entity.type
_entity.pdbx_description
1 polymer ?
#
loop_
_entity_poly.entity_id
_entity_poly.type
_entity_poly.pdbx_seq_one_letter_code
_entity_poly.pdbx_strand_id
1 'polypeptide(L)'
;MLCYYDNTKIAEHERIYGLNEWSIKIEHYLNTLKKKPGALPSSAALNQADLRLQQIYYTYYTTKEKEFIELLQYIGIVGIQKMLDAIEKLRKI
;
A
#
# COMPACT_ATOMS: atom_id res chain seq x y z
N MET A 1 -16.98 -11.14 -7.90
CA MET A 1 -17.30 -12.52 -7.50
C MET A 1 -18.28 -12.45 -6.35
N LEU A 2 -19.47 -13.02 -6.54
CA LEU A 2 -20.51 -13.06 -5.52
C LEU A 2 -20.58 -14.47 -4.93
N CYS A 3 -20.63 -14.59 -3.61
CA CYS A 3 -20.75 -15.87 -2.91
C CYS A 3 -22.13 -15.95 -2.25
N TYR A 4 -22.79 -17.09 -2.40
CA TYR A 4 -24.13 -17.36 -1.84
C TYR A 4 -24.13 -18.66 -1.03
N TYR A 5 -24.92 -18.68 0.05
CA TYR A 5 -25.28 -19.88 0.80
C TYR A 5 -26.76 -19.80 1.15
N ASP A 6 -27.51 -20.87 0.88
CA ASP A 6 -28.97 -20.95 1.09
C ASP A 6 -29.73 -19.72 0.52
N ASN A 7 -29.53 -19.45 -0.77
CA ASN A 7 -30.04 -18.28 -1.49
C ASN A 7 -29.72 -16.89 -0.87
N THR A 8 -28.83 -16.85 0.14
CA THR A 8 -28.42 -15.61 0.82
C THR A 8 -27.02 -15.22 0.37
N LYS A 9 -26.84 -13.96 -0.03
CA LYS A 9 -25.53 -13.40 -0.38
C LYS A 9 -24.66 -13.31 0.87
N ILE A 10 -23.57 -14.07 0.92
CA ILE A 10 -22.67 -14.12 2.08
C ILE A 10 -21.40 -13.28 1.88
N ALA A 11 -20.96 -13.05 0.64
CA ALA A 11 -19.80 -12.23 0.36
C ALA A 11 -19.80 -11.67 -1.07
N GLU A 12 -19.08 -10.57 -1.26
CA GLU A 12 -18.75 -10.00 -2.55
C GLU A 12 -17.27 -9.64 -2.59
N HIS A 13 -16.58 -10.12 -3.60
CA HIS A 13 -15.16 -9.86 -3.84
C HIS A 13 -15.00 -9.24 -5.22
N GLU A 14 -14.27 -8.15 -5.33
CA GLU A 14 -13.93 -7.58 -6.62
C GLU A 14 -12.99 -8.55 -7.37
N ARG A 15 -13.35 -8.94 -8.60
CA ARG A 15 -12.54 -9.83 -9.43
C ARG A 15 -11.74 -8.98 -10.40
N ILE A 16 -10.43 -9.19 -10.44
CA ILE A 16 -9.56 -8.59 -11.45
C ILE A 16 -9.60 -9.48 -12.68
N TYR A 17 -9.87 -8.89 -13.84
CA TYR A 17 -9.94 -9.61 -15.11
C TYR A 17 -8.59 -9.47 -15.83
N GLY A 18 -7.84 -10.56 -15.91
CA GLY A 18 -6.54 -10.66 -16.59
C GLY A 18 -5.89 -12.03 -16.36
N LEU A 19 -4.92 -12.41 -17.19
CA LEU A 19 -4.22 -13.70 -17.08
C LEU A 19 -3.26 -13.64 -15.88
N ASN A 20 -3.52 -14.43 -14.83
CA ASN A 20 -2.72 -14.47 -13.58
C ASN A 20 -2.62 -13.15 -12.80
N GLU A 21 -3.60 -12.25 -12.97
CA GLU A 21 -3.64 -10.98 -12.23
C GLU A 21 -4.19 -11.16 -10.80
N TRP A 22 -3.50 -10.56 -9.83
CA TRP A 22 -3.91 -10.47 -8.43
C TRP A 22 -3.44 -9.15 -7.83
N SER A 23 -4.26 -8.54 -6.96
CA SER A 23 -3.91 -7.26 -6.30
C SER A 23 -3.65 -7.47 -4.83
N ILE A 24 -2.50 -6.98 -4.37
CA ILE A 24 -2.17 -6.80 -2.97
C ILE A 24 -2.12 -5.30 -2.67
N LYS A 25 -2.90 -4.87 -1.68
CA LYS A 25 -2.77 -3.54 -1.10
C LYS A 25 -1.75 -3.56 0.03
N ILE A 26 -0.77 -2.67 -0.05
CA ILE A 26 0.32 -2.56 0.95
C ILE A 26 -0.21 -2.28 2.38
N GLU A 27 -1.34 -1.60 2.47
CA GLU A 27 -2.07 -1.27 3.71
C GLU A 27 -2.40 -2.50 4.55
N HIS A 28 -2.78 -3.62 3.91
CA HIS A 28 -3.14 -4.85 4.61
C HIS A 28 -1.95 -5.50 5.31
N TYR A 29 -0.73 -5.18 4.89
CA TYR A 29 0.49 -5.81 5.37
C TYR A 29 1.27 -4.91 6.35
N LEU A 30 0.77 -3.72 6.70
CA LEU A 30 1.48 -2.78 7.58
C LEU A 30 1.82 -3.38 8.94
N ASN A 31 0.93 -4.17 9.54
CA ASN A 31 1.19 -4.84 10.82
C ASN A 31 2.31 -5.89 10.70
N THR A 32 2.35 -6.62 9.58
CA THR A 32 3.39 -7.61 9.30
C THR A 32 4.73 -6.93 9.02
N LEU A 33 4.73 -5.89 8.18
CA LEU A 33 5.91 -5.12 7.83
C LEU A 33 6.48 -4.39 9.04
N LYS A 34 5.64 -3.88 9.95
CA LYS A 34 6.10 -3.28 11.22
C LYS A 34 6.93 -4.26 12.05
N LYS A 35 6.56 -5.54 12.07
CA LYS A 35 7.32 -6.60 12.77
C LYS A 35 8.58 -7.02 12.00
N LYS A 36 8.55 -6.97 10.66
CA LYS A 36 9.68 -7.32 9.79
C LYS A 36 9.91 -6.26 8.69
N PRO A 37 10.52 -5.10 9.02
CA PRO A 37 10.69 -3.99 8.08
C PRO A 37 11.55 -4.34 6.88
N GLY A 38 12.62 -5.13 7.07
CA GLY A 38 13.52 -5.54 5.98
C GLY A 38 12.87 -6.42 4.91
N ALA A 39 11.63 -6.88 5.08
CA ALA A 39 10.89 -7.58 4.02
C ALA A 39 10.22 -6.62 3.03
N LEU A 40 10.14 -5.32 3.36
CA LEU A 40 9.47 -4.30 2.55
C LEU A 40 10.05 -4.15 1.12
N PRO A 41 11.37 -3.93 0.92
CA PRO A 41 11.92 -3.70 -0.41
C PRO A 41 11.71 -4.86 -1.39
N SER A 42 11.70 -6.10 -0.89
CA SER A 42 11.46 -7.30 -1.71
C SER A 42 9.98 -7.75 -1.73
N SER A 43 9.07 -6.96 -1.15
CA SER A 43 7.66 -7.38 -1.04
C SER A 43 6.89 -7.14 -2.34
N ALA A 44 6.04 -8.09 -2.70
CA ALA A 44 5.08 -7.89 -3.78
C ALA A 44 4.12 -6.72 -3.50
N ALA A 45 3.85 -6.44 -2.22
CA ALA A 45 3.04 -5.33 -1.79
C ALA A 45 3.62 -3.97 -2.19
N LEU A 46 4.93 -3.78 -2.09
CA LEU A 46 5.60 -2.56 -2.55
C LEU A 46 5.64 -2.49 -4.08
N ASN A 47 5.92 -3.62 -4.76
CA ASN A 47 5.98 -3.66 -6.23
C ASN A 47 4.63 -3.38 -6.89
N GLN A 48 3.52 -3.75 -6.25
CA GLN A 48 2.16 -3.46 -6.72
C GLN A 48 1.59 -2.14 -6.17
N ALA A 49 2.32 -1.45 -5.28
CA ALA A 49 1.88 -0.16 -4.75
C ALA A 49 1.91 0.93 -5.84
N ASP A 50 1.25 2.05 -5.57
CA ASP A 50 1.28 3.23 -6.42
C ASP A 50 2.73 3.62 -6.77
N LEU A 51 3.01 3.90 -8.04
CA LEU A 51 4.33 4.25 -8.54
C LEU A 51 4.95 5.42 -7.75
N ARG A 52 4.13 6.37 -7.28
CA ARG A 52 4.57 7.50 -6.45
C ARG A 52 5.13 7.02 -5.11
N LEU A 53 4.48 6.04 -4.48
CA LEU A 53 4.97 5.46 -3.22
C LEU A 53 6.28 4.70 -3.43
N GLN A 54 6.40 3.97 -4.54
CA GLN A 54 7.65 3.30 -4.89
C GLN A 54 8.78 4.31 -5.09
N GLN A 55 8.54 5.40 -5.82
CA GLN A 55 9.53 6.46 -6.03
C GLN A 55 9.94 7.12 -4.73
N ILE A 56 9.00 7.44 -3.85
CA ILE A 56 9.28 8.02 -2.53
C ILE A 56 10.15 7.06 -1.71
N TYR A 57 9.81 5.76 -1.71
CA TYR A 57 10.59 4.75 -1.01
C TYR A 57 12.04 4.69 -1.52
N TYR A 58 12.24 4.51 -2.83
CA TYR A 58 13.58 4.36 -3.38
C TYR A 58 14.42 5.63 -3.36
N THR A 59 13.78 6.81 -3.32
CA THR A 59 14.46 8.10 -3.29
C THR A 59 14.88 8.49 -1.87
N TYR A 60 14.04 8.24 -0.86
CA TYR A 60 14.22 8.79 0.49
C TYR A 60 14.35 7.73 1.60
N TYR A 61 13.94 6.47 1.35
CA TYR A 61 13.75 5.46 2.40
C TYR A 61 14.38 4.08 2.14
N THR A 62 15.25 3.93 1.14
CA THR A 62 15.90 2.65 0.76
C THR A 62 16.60 1.90 1.90
N THR A 63 16.98 2.57 2.98
CA THR A 63 17.60 1.98 4.19
C THR A 63 16.84 2.33 5.48
N LYS A 64 15.62 2.86 5.32
CA LYS A 64 14.79 3.43 6.38
C LYS A 64 13.37 2.86 6.32
N GLU A 65 13.28 1.54 6.24
CA GLU A 65 12.02 0.82 6.04
C GLU A 65 11.03 1.08 7.17
N LYS A 66 11.53 1.20 8.41
CA LYS A 66 10.71 1.54 9.59
C LYS A 66 10.03 2.90 9.44
N GLU A 67 10.79 3.93 9.07
CA GLU A 67 10.28 5.30 8.86
C GLU A 67 9.25 5.31 7.72
N PHE A 68 9.48 4.56 6.65
CA PHE A 68 8.53 4.46 5.56
C PHE A 68 7.23 3.74 5.96
N ILE A 69 7.31 2.69 6.78
CA ILE A 69 6.11 2.00 7.28
C ILE A 69 5.27 2.93 8.16
N GLU A 70 5.90 3.78 8.97
CA GLU A 70 5.20 4.81 9.75
C GLU A 70 4.53 5.85 8.83
N LEU A 71 5.21 6.27 7.77
CA LEU A 71 4.63 7.13 6.74
C LEU A 71 3.40 6.48 6.08
N LEU A 72 3.47 5.20 5.73
CA LEU A 72 2.34 4.46 5.16
C LEU A 72 1.15 4.38 6.14
N GLN A 73 1.40 4.21 7.43
CA GLN A 73 0.36 4.24 8.46
C GLN A 73 -0.32 5.61 8.51
N TYR A 74 0.47 6.69 8.45
CA TYR A 74 -0.06 8.04 8.41
C TYR A 74 -0.89 8.31 7.15
N ILE A 75 -0.42 7.85 5.99
CA ILE A 75 -1.16 7.94 4.72
C ILE A 75 -2.49 7.19 4.80
N GLY A 76 -2.55 6.04 5.48
CA GLY A 76 -3.80 5.30 5.66
C GLY A 76 -4.86 6.07 6.47
N ILE A 77 -4.45 6.99 7.35
CA ILE A 77 -5.37 7.81 8.17
C ILE A 77 -5.77 9.10 7.43
N VAL A 78 -4.79 9.75 6.79
CA VAL A 78 -4.95 11.11 6.27
C VAL A 78 -5.31 11.14 4.78
N GLY A 79 -4.95 10.07 4.06
CA GLY A 79 -5.11 9.94 2.61
C GLY A 79 -3.87 10.40 1.84
N ILE A 80 -3.60 9.72 0.73
CA ILE A 80 -2.40 9.95 -0.11
C ILE A 80 -2.33 11.38 -0.67
N GLN A 81 -3.48 11.99 -0.99
CA GLN A 81 -3.51 13.31 -1.63
C GLN A 81 -2.95 14.41 -0.70
N LYS A 82 -3.36 14.42 0.56
CA LYS A 82 -2.86 15.40 1.55
C LYS A 82 -1.35 15.26 1.79
N MET A 83 -0.83 14.04 1.71
CA MET A 83 0.60 13.78 1.81
C MET A 83 1.35 14.37 0.61
N LEU A 84 0.85 14.17 -0.61
CA LEU A 84 1.43 14.76 -1.82
C LEU A 84 1.40 16.30 -1.77
N ASP A 85 0.28 16.88 -1.32
CA ASP A 85 0.16 18.33 -1.16
C ASP A 85 1.18 18.87 -0.14
N ALA A 86 1.47 18.11 0.93
CA ALA A 86 2.49 18.48 1.90
C ALA A 86 3.91 18.41 1.33
N ILE A 87 4.22 17.37 0.54
CA ILE A 87 5.50 17.25 -0.16
C ILE A 87 5.69 18.42 -1.14
N GLU A 88 4.65 18.78 -1.90
CA GLU A 88 4.73 19.93 -2.81
C GLU A 88 4.97 21.26 -2.09
N LYS A 89 4.32 21.48 -0.95
CA LYS A 89 4.55 22.68 -0.12
C LYS A 89 5.98 22.74 0.37
N LEU A 90 6.53 21.62 0.86
CA LEU A 90 7.92 21.55 1.35
C LEU A 90 8.94 21.80 0.24
N ARG A 91 8.65 21.41 -1.01
CA ARG A 91 9.54 21.64 -2.16
C ARG A 91 9.56 23.10 -2.64
N LYS A 92 8.55 23.90 -2.29
CA LYS A 92 8.43 25.32 -2.67
C LYS A 92 9.05 26.28 -1.64
N ILE A 93 9.57 25.74 -0.54
CA ILE A 93 10.34 26.46 0.49
C ILE A 93 11.82 26.30 0.18
#